data_AF-A0A6J8AJL6-F1
#
_entry.id   AF-A0A6J8AJL6-F1
#
_cell.length_a   1.000
_cell.length_b   1.000
_cell.length_c   1.000
_cell.angle_alpha   90.00
_cell.angle_beta   90.00
_cell.angle_gamma   90.00
#
_symmetry.space_group_name_H-M   'P 1'
#
loop_
_entity.id
_entity.type
_entity.pdbx_description
1 polymer ?
#
loop_
_entity_poly.entity_id
_entity_poly.type
_entity_poly.pdbx_seq_one_letter_code
_entity_poly.pdbx_strand_id
1 'polypeptide(L)'
;MFTLRPSTLVLGLISQESGNGTYGTNPFFFNHYNATDVGLYVNGESVPARPLKLDFGDNRQYATAYTNLFEVCEKLNKDVGLTITREDFGKGYTLYAFPLDPKGLGEDYINLVKHGNVRVEIKFKTGLPSAVTCIAFELFDSFLEIDHSRNVRYIQS
;
A
#
# COMPACT_ATOMS: atom_id res chain seq x y z
N MET A 1 -6.62 23.02 2.63
CA MET A 1 -6.66 22.44 1.26
C MET A 1 -6.73 20.93 1.45
N PHE A 2 -7.83 20.28 1.07
CA PHE A 2 -7.96 18.83 1.22
C PHE A 2 -7.45 18.14 -0.04
N THR A 3 -6.50 17.24 0.12
CA THR A 3 -5.97 16.41 -0.97
C THR A 3 -6.92 15.25 -1.27
N LEU A 4 -6.89 14.75 -2.49
CA LEU A 4 -7.52 13.49 -2.85
C LEU A 4 -7.00 12.38 -1.92
N ARG A 5 -7.90 11.50 -1.46
CA ARG A 5 -7.54 10.31 -0.71
C ARG A 5 -7.49 9.11 -1.67
N PRO A 6 -6.38 8.35 -1.71
CA PRO A 6 -6.31 7.15 -2.54
C PRO A 6 -7.34 6.10 -2.13
N SER A 7 -7.80 5.31 -3.10
CA SER A 7 -8.58 4.08 -2.88
C SER A 7 -7.67 2.90 -2.54
N THR A 8 -6.38 2.99 -2.86
CA THR A 8 -5.36 1.99 -2.51
C THR A 8 -4.01 2.67 -2.30
N LEU A 9 -3.30 2.26 -1.26
CA LEU A 9 -1.91 2.67 -1.01
C LEU A 9 -1.03 1.42 -0.88
N VAL A 10 0.09 1.39 -1.60
CA VAL A 10 1.14 0.39 -1.46
C VAL A 10 2.46 1.07 -1.17
N LEU A 11 3.18 0.61 -0.16
CA LEU A 11 4.45 1.16 0.27
C LEU A 11 5.56 0.12 0.17
N GLY A 12 6.72 0.54 -0.35
CA GLY A 12 7.95 -0.24 -0.34
C GLY A 12 9.11 0.59 0.20
N LEU A 13 9.97 -0.02 1.02
CA LEU A 13 11.16 0.65 1.54
C LEU A 13 12.39 0.08 0.85
N ILE A 14 13.25 0.96 0.33
CA ILE A 14 14.50 0.59 -0.31
C ILE A 14 15.66 1.39 0.26
N SER A 15 16.89 0.91 0.10
CA SER A 15 18.05 1.73 0.46
C SER A 15 18.11 2.97 -0.44
N GLN A 16 18.61 4.08 0.08
CA GLN A 16 18.79 5.28 -0.74
C GLN A 16 19.70 5.01 -1.95
N GLU A 17 20.68 4.12 -1.83
CA GLU A 17 21.57 3.72 -2.93
C GLU A 17 20.80 2.99 -4.05
N SER A 18 19.90 2.06 -3.69
CA SER A 18 19.00 1.41 -4.64
C SER A 18 18.09 2.42 -5.33
N GLY A 19 17.60 3.43 -4.60
CA GLY A 19 16.76 4.49 -5.16
C GLY A 19 17.50 5.40 -6.15
N ASN A 20 18.80 5.64 -5.91
CA ASN A 20 19.65 6.42 -6.79
C ASN A 20 20.19 5.62 -8.00
N GLY A 21 19.98 4.30 -8.04
CA GLY A 21 20.45 3.45 -9.13
C GLY A 21 21.95 3.16 -9.11
N THR A 22 22.56 3.10 -7.92
CA THR A 22 23.99 2.75 -7.77
C THR A 22 24.27 1.34 -8.30
N TYR A 23 25.40 1.16 -9.00
CA TYR A 23 25.80 -0.15 -9.54
C TYR A 23 25.89 -1.21 -8.43
N GLY A 24 25.34 -2.40 -8.68
CA GLY A 24 25.33 -3.52 -7.71
C GLY A 24 24.22 -3.48 -6.66
N THR A 25 23.32 -2.49 -6.71
CA THR A 25 22.13 -2.42 -5.85
C THR A 25 20.87 -2.91 -6.58
N ASN A 26 19.83 -3.29 -5.83
CA ASN A 26 18.56 -3.78 -6.38
C ASN A 26 17.40 -2.86 -5.96
N PRO A 27 16.75 -2.13 -6.89
CA PRO A 27 15.62 -1.25 -6.58
C PRO A 27 14.31 -2.01 -6.31
N PHE A 28 14.26 -3.33 -6.56
CA PHE A 28 13.12 -4.18 -6.27
C PHE A 28 13.28 -4.97 -4.96
N PHE A 29 14.37 -4.76 -4.22
CA PHE A 29 14.56 -5.33 -2.90
C PHE A 29 13.89 -4.43 -1.83
N PHE A 30 12.58 -4.63 -1.68
CA PHE A 30 11.76 -3.91 -0.70
C PHE A 30 12.00 -4.46 0.71
N ASN A 31 13.00 -3.93 1.40
CA ASN A 31 13.43 -4.40 2.71
C ASN A 31 12.43 -3.98 3.80
N HIS A 32 12.06 -4.90 4.69
CA HIS A 32 11.18 -4.61 5.83
C HIS A 32 11.88 -3.79 6.93
N TYR A 33 13.22 -3.75 6.97
CA TYR A 33 14.03 -3.06 7.99
C TYR A 33 13.64 -3.39 9.44
N ASN A 34 13.12 -4.60 9.67
CA ASN A 34 12.53 -5.01 10.95
C ASN A 34 11.45 -4.05 11.45
N ALA A 35 10.57 -3.57 10.57
CA ALA A 35 9.36 -2.86 10.97
C ALA A 35 8.53 -3.74 11.93
N THR A 36 8.01 -3.09 12.97
CA THR A 36 7.22 -3.68 14.07
C THR A 36 5.80 -3.16 14.08
N ASP A 37 5.61 -1.92 13.65
CA ASP A 37 4.32 -1.28 13.48
C ASP A 37 4.29 -0.58 12.12
N VAL A 38 3.23 -0.81 11.35
CA VAL A 38 2.92 -0.02 10.14
C VAL A 38 1.47 0.45 10.25
N GLY A 39 1.29 1.74 10.48
CA GLY A 39 -0.01 2.39 10.63
C GLY A 39 -0.30 3.31 9.46
N LEU A 40 -1.54 3.28 8.98
CA LEU A 40 -2.07 4.24 8.04
C LEU A 40 -3.20 5.00 8.73
N TYR A 41 -3.22 6.31 8.56
CA TYR A 41 -4.19 7.20 9.20
C TYR A 41 -4.86 8.06 8.15
N VAL A 42 -6.18 8.10 8.15
CA VAL A 42 -7.00 8.95 7.30
C VAL A 42 -7.70 9.96 8.19
N ASN A 43 -7.43 11.25 8.00
CA ASN A 43 -7.98 12.33 8.83
C ASN A 43 -7.77 12.12 10.34
N GLY A 44 -6.66 11.49 10.73
CA GLY A 44 -6.30 11.21 12.12
C GLY A 44 -6.81 9.87 12.66
N GLU A 45 -7.68 9.17 11.92
CA GLU A 45 -8.19 7.85 12.31
C GLU A 45 -7.36 6.73 11.69
N SER A 46 -7.01 5.70 12.47
CA SER A 46 -6.24 4.55 11.97
C SER A 46 -7.09 3.69 11.02
N VAL A 47 -6.51 3.33 9.87
CA VAL A 47 -7.09 2.45 8.87
C VAL A 47 -6.11 1.31 8.53
N PRO A 48 -6.43 0.03 8.83
CA PRO A 48 -7.58 -0.42 9.61
C PRO A 48 -7.48 0.09 11.07
N ALA A 49 -8.52 -0.19 11.88
CA ALA A 49 -8.68 0.37 13.24
C ALA A 49 -7.46 0.23 14.16
N ARG A 50 -6.51 -0.67 13.84
CA ARG A 50 -5.22 -0.79 14.51
C ARG A 50 -4.08 -0.88 13.47
N PRO A 51 -2.92 -0.26 13.73
CA PRO A 51 -1.71 -0.49 12.95
C PRO A 51 -1.36 -1.97 12.83
N LEU A 52 -0.75 -2.36 11.71
CA LEU A 52 -0.22 -3.69 11.51
C LEU A 52 0.90 -3.96 12.50
N LYS A 53 0.76 -5.01 13.31
CA LYS A 53 1.82 -5.51 14.19
C LYS A 53 2.62 -6.58 13.47
N LEU A 54 3.94 -6.39 13.40
CA LEU A 54 4.82 -7.20 12.59
C LEU A 54 5.98 -7.79 13.40
N ASP A 55 6.36 -9.02 13.07
CA ASP A 55 7.60 -9.64 13.53
C ASP A 55 8.23 -10.46 12.40
N PHE A 56 9.38 -9.99 11.92
CA PHE A 56 10.17 -10.67 10.88
C PHE A 56 11.25 -11.60 11.46
N GLY A 57 11.32 -11.73 12.79
CA GLY A 57 12.15 -12.74 13.46
C GLY A 57 11.47 -14.11 13.50
N ASP A 58 11.74 -14.88 14.55
CA ASP A 58 11.33 -16.29 14.65
C ASP A 58 9.81 -16.49 14.61
N ASN A 59 9.03 -15.53 15.13
CA ASN A 59 7.57 -15.65 15.15
C ASN A 59 6.92 -15.45 13.77
N ARG A 60 7.64 -14.85 12.80
CA ARG A 60 7.19 -14.62 11.42
C ARG A 60 5.75 -14.07 11.31
N GLN A 61 5.44 -13.09 12.16
CA GLN A 61 4.13 -12.44 12.24
C GLN A 61 4.04 -11.33 11.18
N TYR A 62 3.75 -11.70 9.95
CA TYR A 62 3.51 -10.75 8.84
C TYR A 62 2.43 -11.27 7.87
N ALA A 63 1.66 -12.28 8.28
CA ALA A 63 0.64 -12.89 7.45
C ALA A 63 -0.45 -11.89 7.05
N THR A 64 -0.92 -11.04 7.97
CA THR A 64 -1.94 -10.02 7.67
C THR A 64 -1.43 -9.03 6.62
N ALA A 65 -0.19 -8.55 6.75
CA ALA A 65 0.40 -7.63 5.77
C ALA A 65 0.50 -8.28 4.37
N TYR A 66 0.87 -9.56 4.32
CA TYR A 66 0.91 -10.34 3.09
C TYR A 66 -0.49 -10.58 2.50
N THR A 67 -1.49 -10.85 3.33
CA THR A 67 -2.89 -10.98 2.90
C THR A 67 -3.43 -9.68 2.31
N ASN A 68 -3.11 -8.52 2.90
CA ASN A 68 -3.50 -7.23 2.33
C ASN A 68 -2.92 -7.02 0.92
N LEU A 69 -1.72 -7.53 0.64
CA LEU A 69 -1.13 -7.48 -0.71
C LEU A 69 -1.95 -8.33 -1.70
N PHE A 70 -2.44 -9.50 -1.28
CA PHE A 70 -3.38 -10.30 -2.08
C PHE A 70 -4.69 -9.56 -2.37
N GLU A 71 -5.22 -8.85 -1.37
CA GLU A 71 -6.45 -8.08 -1.50
C GLU A 71 -6.29 -6.93 -2.50
N VAL A 72 -5.24 -6.14 -2.37
CA VAL A 72 -4.96 -5.02 -3.28
C VAL A 72 -4.69 -5.49 -4.71
N CYS A 73 -4.07 -6.65 -4.89
CA CYS A 73 -3.89 -7.25 -6.21
C CYS A 73 -5.15 -7.97 -6.74
N GLU A 74 -6.27 -7.92 -6.01
CA GLU A 74 -7.53 -8.60 -6.34
C GLU A 74 -7.36 -10.11 -6.58
N LYS A 75 -6.42 -10.74 -5.87
CA LYS A 75 -6.16 -12.19 -5.93
C LYS A 75 -6.64 -12.95 -4.70
N LEU A 76 -7.08 -12.22 -3.67
CA LEU A 76 -7.67 -12.84 -2.49
C LEU A 76 -8.88 -13.71 -2.92
N ASN A 77 -8.93 -14.95 -2.41
CA ASN A 77 -9.97 -15.95 -2.73
C ASN A 77 -10.05 -16.38 -4.21
N LYS A 78 -9.03 -16.12 -5.02
CA LYS A 78 -8.91 -16.64 -6.39
C LYS A 78 -7.86 -17.76 -6.44
N ASP A 79 -8.01 -18.70 -7.38
CA ASP A 79 -7.02 -19.76 -7.63
C ASP A 79 -5.80 -19.24 -8.42
N VAL A 80 -5.22 -18.13 -7.95
CA VAL A 80 -4.08 -17.43 -8.57
C VAL A 80 -3.18 -16.86 -7.48
N GLY A 81 -1.89 -17.16 -7.54
CA GLY A 81 -0.87 -16.65 -6.60
C GLY A 81 -0.30 -15.27 -6.97
N LEU A 82 0.45 -14.69 -6.03
CA LEU A 82 1.38 -13.59 -6.28
C LEU A 82 2.75 -14.12 -6.70
N THR A 83 3.52 -13.30 -7.42
CA THR A 83 4.92 -13.58 -7.72
C THR A 83 5.78 -13.56 -6.46
N ILE A 84 5.46 -12.66 -5.52
CA ILE A 84 6.09 -12.60 -4.21
C ILE A 84 5.44 -13.66 -3.33
N THR A 85 6.20 -14.68 -2.93
CA THR A 85 5.71 -15.66 -1.96
C THR A 85 5.73 -15.09 -0.55
N ARG A 86 5.06 -15.77 0.40
CA ARG A 86 5.13 -15.39 1.82
C ARG A 86 6.55 -15.44 2.37
N GLU A 87 7.40 -16.32 1.83
CA GLU A 87 8.80 -16.42 2.23
C GLU A 87 9.60 -15.24 1.68
N ASP A 88 9.41 -14.88 0.40
CA ASP A 88 10.03 -13.70 -0.20
C ASP A 88 9.64 -12.42 0.54
N PHE A 89 8.36 -12.30 0.92
CA PHE A 89 7.86 -11.19 1.72
C PHE A 89 8.61 -11.03 3.03
N GLY A 90 9.01 -12.12 3.68
CA GLY A 90 9.81 -12.11 4.91
C GLY A 90 11.31 -11.89 4.69
N LYS A 91 11.80 -12.00 3.46
CA LYS A 91 13.24 -11.92 3.10
C LYS A 91 13.65 -10.63 2.39
N GLY A 92 12.76 -9.64 2.31
CA GLY A 92 13.05 -8.33 1.69
C GLY A 92 12.37 -8.08 0.35
N TYR A 93 11.21 -8.72 0.11
CA TYR A 93 10.24 -8.31 -0.90
C TYR A 93 8.92 -7.89 -0.22
N THR A 94 9.04 -7.01 0.77
CA THR A 94 7.97 -6.58 1.66
C THR A 94 7.28 -5.33 1.10
N LEU A 95 6.03 -5.49 0.64
CA LEU A 95 5.17 -4.37 0.23
C LEU A 95 4.00 -4.23 1.21
N TYR A 96 3.90 -3.09 1.87
CA TYR A 96 2.79 -2.80 2.78
C TYR A 96 1.62 -2.24 1.99
N ALA A 97 0.60 -3.08 1.80
CA ALA A 97 -0.59 -2.73 1.05
C ALA A 97 -1.76 -2.39 1.99
N PHE A 98 -2.49 -1.33 1.63
CA PHE A 98 -3.67 -0.86 2.34
C PHE A 98 -4.82 -0.66 1.34
N PRO A 99 -5.81 -1.56 1.33
CA PRO A 99 -7.06 -1.34 0.62
C PRO A 99 -7.89 -0.31 1.43
N LEU A 100 -7.94 0.93 0.93
CA LEU A 100 -8.61 2.05 1.58
C LEU A 100 -10.10 2.11 1.25
N ASP A 101 -10.47 1.56 0.09
CA ASP A 101 -11.85 1.35 -0.33
C ASP A 101 -12.08 -0.13 -0.66
N PRO A 102 -13.30 -0.64 -0.41
CA PRO A 102 -13.63 -2.00 -0.76
C PRO A 102 -13.52 -2.19 -2.28
N LYS A 103 -12.92 -3.29 -2.68
CA LYS A 103 -12.78 -3.72 -4.08
C LYS A 103 -13.62 -4.98 -4.32
N GLY A 104 -14.18 -5.12 -5.52
CA GLY A 104 -14.93 -6.32 -5.90
C GLY A 104 -16.37 -6.41 -5.38
N LEU A 105 -17.02 -5.28 -5.07
CA LEU A 105 -18.43 -5.24 -4.64
C LEU A 105 -19.45 -5.34 -5.80
N GLY A 106 -19.00 -5.60 -7.03
CA GLY A 106 -19.83 -5.68 -8.23
C GLY A 106 -20.05 -4.33 -8.93
N GLU A 107 -20.67 -4.36 -10.11
CA GLU A 107 -20.90 -3.17 -10.95
C GLU A 107 -21.89 -2.17 -10.33
N ASP A 108 -22.69 -2.60 -9.36
CA ASP A 108 -23.70 -1.78 -8.68
C ASP A 108 -23.11 -0.89 -7.57
N TYR A 109 -21.84 -1.08 -7.20
CA TYR A 109 -21.19 -0.30 -6.15
C TYR A 109 -20.11 0.62 -6.69
N ILE A 110 -20.40 1.93 -6.65
CA ILE A 110 -19.44 2.97 -7.01
C ILE A 110 -18.78 3.57 -5.77
N ASN A 111 -17.45 3.56 -5.74
CA ASN A 111 -16.69 4.27 -4.72
C ASN A 111 -16.64 5.76 -5.08
N LEU A 112 -17.30 6.61 -4.29
CA LEU A 112 -17.22 8.06 -4.45
C LEU A 112 -15.78 8.54 -4.23
N VAL A 113 -15.36 9.55 -4.99
CA VAL A 113 -14.09 10.24 -4.76
C VAL A 113 -14.11 10.82 -3.34
N LYS A 114 -13.07 10.51 -2.55
CA LYS A 114 -12.96 10.98 -1.17
C LYS A 114 -11.77 11.91 -1.04
N HIS A 115 -11.93 12.94 -0.24
CA HIS A 115 -10.84 13.81 0.17
C HIS A 115 -10.39 13.48 1.58
N GLY A 116 -9.10 13.61 1.83
CA GLY A 116 -8.56 13.37 3.16
C GLY A 116 -7.05 13.52 3.21
N ASN A 117 -6.57 13.80 4.42
CA ASN A 117 -5.16 13.70 4.71
C ASN A 117 -4.83 12.24 5.03
N VAL A 118 -3.85 11.69 4.31
CA VAL A 118 -3.30 10.36 4.57
C VAL A 118 -1.94 10.51 5.22
N ARG A 119 -1.75 9.85 6.35
CA ARG A 119 -0.49 9.80 7.10
C ARG A 119 -0.07 8.35 7.30
N VAL A 120 1.19 8.06 7.01
CA VAL A 120 1.80 6.75 7.24
C VAL A 120 2.76 6.86 8.42
N GLU A 121 2.74 5.87 9.29
CA GLU A 121 3.71 5.71 10.37
C GLU A 121 4.34 4.32 10.31
N ILE A 122 5.67 4.27 10.40
CA ILE A 122 6.44 3.03 10.44
C ILE A 122 7.35 3.07 11.65
N LYS A 123 7.25 2.06 12.51
CA LYS A 123 8.14 1.87 13.66
C LYS A 123 9.06 0.70 13.42
N PHE A 124 10.36 0.92 13.56
CA PHE A 124 11.38 -0.13 13.40
C PHE A 124 11.82 -0.69 14.75
N LYS A 125 12.14 -1.99 14.79
CA LYS A 125 12.66 -2.67 15.99
C LYS A 125 14.00 -2.08 16.45
N THR A 126 14.83 -1.69 15.49
CA THR A 126 16.16 -1.10 15.69
C THR A 126 16.30 0.13 14.81
N GLY A 127 17.29 0.98 15.11
CA GLY A 127 17.62 2.11 14.24
C GLY A 127 17.94 1.65 12.82
N LEU A 128 17.55 2.46 11.82
CA LEU A 128 17.86 2.19 10.42
C LEU A 128 19.39 2.24 10.23
N PRO A 129 19.99 1.25 9.56
CA PRO A 129 21.44 1.17 9.41
C PRO A 129 21.99 2.22 8.43
N SER A 130 21.14 2.74 7.56
CA SER A 130 21.45 3.75 6.55
C SER A 130 20.19 4.53 6.18
N ALA A 131 20.34 5.53 5.31
CA ALA A 131 19.20 6.25 4.79
C ALA A 131 18.32 5.36 3.89
N VAL A 132 17.01 5.46 4.08
CA VAL A 132 15.99 4.64 3.43
C VAL A 132 15.05 5.55 2.64
N THR A 133 14.72 5.14 1.42
CA THR A 133 13.71 5.77 0.58
C THR A 133 12.40 4.99 0.68
N CYS A 134 11.31 5.68 0.96
CA CYS A 134 9.96 5.11 0.90
C CYS A 134 9.35 5.40 -0.47
N ILE A 135 8.97 4.35 -1.19
CA ILE A 135 8.23 4.43 -2.44
C ILE A 135 6.75 4.22 -2.10
N ALA A 136 5.93 5.18 -2.50
CA ALA A 136 4.48 5.10 -2.40
C ALA A 136 3.86 4.94 -3.79
N PHE A 137 3.00 3.94 -3.93
CA PHE A 137 2.13 3.74 -5.09
C PHE A 137 0.68 3.93 -4.65
N GLU A 138 -0.02 4.84 -5.31
CA GLU A 138 -1.36 5.27 -4.94
C GLU A 138 -2.30 5.09 -6.14
N LEU A 139 -3.48 4.51 -5.88
CA LEU A 139 -4.57 4.48 -6.86
C LEU A 139 -5.68 5.42 -6.39
N PHE A 140 -6.26 6.15 -7.34
CA PHE A 140 -7.38 7.05 -7.12
C PHE A 140 -8.52 6.67 -8.05
N ASP A 141 -9.73 6.69 -7.52
CA ASP A 141 -10.93 6.48 -8.30
C ASP A 141 -11.29 7.80 -9.02
N SER A 142 -11.76 7.71 -10.27
CA SER A 142 -12.19 8.88 -11.05
C SER A 142 -13.39 8.54 -11.92
N PHE A 143 -14.22 9.55 -12.19
CA PHE A 143 -15.47 9.38 -12.95
C PHE A 143 -15.44 10.12 -14.27
N LEU A 144 -16.01 9.48 -15.29
CA LEU A 144 -16.37 10.09 -16.56
C LEU A 144 -17.89 10.14 -16.64
N GLU A 145 -18.45 11.34 -16.60
CA GLU A 145 -19.87 11.58 -16.81
C GLU A 145 -20.10 11.89 -18.30
N ILE A 146 -21.09 11.23 -18.91
CA ILE A 146 -21.58 11.57 -20.25
C ILE A 146 -22.98 12.15 -20.07
N ASP A 147 -23.15 13.43 -20.37
CA ASP A 147 -24.46 14.08 -20.26
C ASP A 147 -25.39 13.69 -21.42
N HIS A 148 -26.66 14.07 -21.31
CA HIS A 148 -27.67 13.82 -22.36
C HIS A 148 -27.29 14.46 -23.72
N SER A 149 -26.45 15.50 -23.71
CA SER A 149 -25.94 16.16 -24.92
C SER A 149 -24.67 15.51 -25.46
N ARG A 150 -24.25 14.38 -24.90
CA ARG A 150 -23.01 13.64 -25.22
C ARG A 150 -21.73 14.42 -24.91
N ASN A 151 -21.78 15.40 -24.01
CA ASN A 151 -20.56 16.00 -23.49
C ASN A 151 -19.94 15.05 -22.48
N VAL A 152 -18.65 14.78 -22.67
CA VAL A 152 -17.85 14.01 -21.73
C VAL A 152 -17.26 14.96 -20.70
N ARG A 153 -17.60 14.78 -19.43
CA ARG A 153 -17.03 15.52 -18.31
C ARG A 153 -16.16 14.58 -17.49
N TYR A 154 -14.90 14.94 -17.36
CA TYR A 154 -14.00 14.30 -16.40
C TYR A 154 -14.20 14.95 -15.04
N ILE A 155 -14.65 14.16 -14.06
CA ILE A 155 -14.84 14.64 -12.70
C ILE A 155 -13.64 14.16 -11.88
N GLN A 156 -12.62 15.01 -11.85
CA GLN A 156 -11.56 14.97 -10.84
C GLN A 156 -12.04 15.88 -9.71
N SER A 157 -12.43 15.30 -8.56
CA SER A 157 -12.86 16.10 -7.39
C SER A 157 -11.64 16.64 -6.66
#